data_AF-A0A7S3JG63-F1
#
_entry.id   AF-A0A7S3JG63-F1
#
_cell.length_a   1.000
_cell.length_b   1.000
_cell.length_c   1.000
_cell.angle_alpha   90.00
_cell.angle_beta   90.00
_cell.angle_gamma   90.00
#
_symmetry.space_group_name_H-M   'P 1'
#
loop_
_entity.id
_entity.type
_entity.pdbx_description
1 polymer ?
#
loop_
_entity_poly.entity_id
_entity_poly.type
_entity_poly.pdbx_seq_one_letter_code
_entity_poly.pdbx_strand_id
1 'polypeptide(L)'
;METAIKSNNFEVSDNRDVQETISLHNTILSNEENLISLRQSNKKRKVRTKISKAVAKLLYEWISSHEDYPYPSSNDLELLKQSTQLTEKQIRIWFTNYRNRKLSPTTSCLSKIKYTLLHKNEKEVKSCDSRKKVIKEASVEYLHRYFCHC
;
A
#
# COMPACT_ATOMS: atom_id res chain seq x y z
N MET A 1 61.77 53.51 10.14
CA MET A 1 61.71 52.26 9.34
C MET A 1 60.38 51.59 9.67
N GLU A 2 59.29 52.01 9.02
CA GLU A 2 57.98 51.38 9.20
C GLU A 2 57.70 50.47 8.00
N THR A 3 57.51 49.18 8.28
CA THR A 3 57.17 48.16 7.28
C THR A 3 55.66 47.94 7.25
N ALA A 4 55.15 47.85 6.03
CA ALA A 4 53.75 47.71 5.67
C ALA A 4 53.15 46.36 6.07
N ILE A 5 51.88 46.37 6.50
CA ILE A 5 50.99 45.20 6.48
C ILE A 5 50.12 45.32 5.21
N LYS A 6 50.38 44.45 4.22
CA LYS A 6 49.52 44.24 3.05
C LYS A 6 48.29 43.44 3.48
N SER A 7 47.13 44.07 3.43
CA SER A 7 45.87 43.33 3.43
C SER A 7 45.50 43.02 1.98
N ASN A 8 45.54 41.73 1.65
CA ASN A 8 45.11 41.13 0.40
C ASN A 8 43.65 41.49 0.10
N ASN A 9 43.42 42.21 -0.99
CA ASN A 9 42.12 42.23 -1.65
C ASN A 9 41.99 40.95 -2.48
N PHE A 10 41.18 40.01 -1.99
CA PHE A 10 40.65 38.92 -2.81
C PHE A 10 39.60 39.53 -3.73
N GLU A 11 39.98 39.86 -4.95
CA GLU A 11 39.05 40.30 -5.98
C GLU A 11 38.12 39.15 -6.34
N VAL A 12 36.86 39.28 -5.90
CA VAL A 12 35.77 38.38 -6.27
C VAL A 12 35.44 38.61 -7.74
N SER A 13 35.50 37.52 -8.50
CA SER A 13 35.37 37.46 -9.96
C SER A 13 33.99 37.91 -10.49
N ASP A 14 34.01 38.25 -11.78
CA ASP A 14 33.02 38.91 -12.65
C ASP A 14 31.54 38.51 -12.46
N ASN A 15 30.65 39.52 -12.43
CA ASN A 15 29.18 39.39 -12.35
C ASN A 15 28.53 38.67 -13.56
N ARG A 16 29.29 38.32 -14.61
CA ARG A 16 28.78 37.67 -15.83
C ARG A 16 28.50 36.18 -15.65
N ASP A 17 29.36 35.46 -14.93
CA ASP A 17 29.17 34.02 -14.65
C ASP A 17 27.94 33.78 -13.75
N VAL A 18 27.64 34.73 -12.86
CA VAL A 18 26.46 34.67 -11.99
C VAL A 18 25.17 34.83 -12.80
N GLN A 19 25.14 35.68 -13.82
CA GLN A 19 23.96 35.86 -14.67
C GLN A 19 23.72 34.65 -15.59
N GLU A 20 24.79 34.02 -16.08
CA GLU A 20 24.69 32.81 -16.90
C GLU A 20 24.20 31.61 -16.08
N THR A 21 24.73 31.44 -14.86
CA THR A 21 24.25 30.40 -13.93
C THR A 21 22.79 30.61 -13.53
N ILE A 22 22.34 31.84 -13.31
CA ILE A 22 20.92 32.16 -13.06
C ILE A 22 20.06 31.84 -14.30
N SER A 23 20.51 32.19 -15.50
CA SER A 23 19.77 31.87 -16.73
C SER A 23 19.60 30.36 -16.94
N LEU A 24 20.67 29.60 -16.68
CA LEU A 24 20.64 28.13 -16.74
C LEU A 24 19.73 27.53 -15.66
N HIS A 25 19.76 28.03 -14.42
CA HIS A 25 18.90 27.53 -13.35
C HIS A 25 17.41 27.74 -13.68
N ASN A 26 17.04 28.90 -14.23
CA ASN A 26 15.67 29.21 -14.63
C ASN A 26 15.19 28.27 -15.75
N THR A 27 16.09 27.96 -16.70
CA THR A 27 15.82 27.02 -17.79
C THR A 27 15.61 25.59 -17.27
N ILE A 28 16.44 25.15 -16.32
CA ILE A 28 16.31 23.83 -15.70
C ILE A 28 15.00 23.72 -14.94
N LEU A 29 14.65 24.72 -14.12
CA LEU A 29 13.38 24.74 -13.37
C LEU A 29 12.17 24.66 -14.31
N SER A 30 12.18 25.46 -15.38
CA SER A 30 11.10 25.45 -16.38
C SER A 30 10.96 24.08 -17.07
N ASN A 31 12.08 23.39 -17.33
CA ASN A 31 12.08 22.07 -17.93
C ASN A 31 11.58 20.99 -16.95
N GLU A 32 11.95 21.08 -15.67
CA GLU A 32 11.45 20.16 -14.65
C GLU A 32 9.94 20.28 -14.45
N GLU A 33 9.40 21.51 -14.42
CA GLU A 33 7.96 21.76 -14.34
C GLU A 33 7.20 21.14 -15.51
N ASN A 34 7.74 21.26 -16.73
CA ASN A 34 7.17 20.66 -17.93
C ASN A 34 7.20 19.12 -17.88
N LEU A 35 8.28 18.52 -17.38
CA LEU A 35 8.39 17.07 -17.20
C LEU A 35 7.41 16.54 -16.14
N ILE A 36 7.20 17.30 -15.06
CA ILE A 36 6.22 16.98 -14.02
C ILE A 36 4.81 17.04 -14.60
N SER A 37 4.48 18.10 -15.34
CA SER A 37 3.19 18.27 -16.03
C SER A 37 2.92 17.13 -17.02
N LEU A 38 3.92 16.75 -17.83
CA LEU A 38 3.82 15.65 -18.80
C LEU A 38 3.65 14.28 -18.12
N ARG A 39 4.29 14.06 -16.96
CA ARG A 39 4.10 12.84 -16.15
C ARG A 39 2.73 12.78 -15.50
N GLN A 40 2.12 13.93 -15.20
CA GLN A 40 0.78 14.01 -14.62
C GLN A 40 -0.31 13.82 -15.68
N SER A 41 -0.14 14.38 -16.88
CA SER A 41 -1.11 14.26 -17.99
C SER A 41 -1.19 12.84 -18.58
N ASN A 42 -0.11 12.07 -18.52
CA ASN A 42 -0.07 10.69 -19.03
C ASN A 42 -0.66 9.63 -18.07
N LYS A 43 -1.04 10.00 -16.84
CA LYS A 43 -1.75 9.10 -15.92
C LYS A 43 -3.23 9.07 -16.30
N LYS A 44 -3.58 8.30 -17.35
CA LYS A 44 -4.96 7.92 -17.63
C LYS A 44 -5.53 7.28 -16.36
N ARG A 45 -6.42 8.00 -15.66
CA ARG A 45 -7.05 7.50 -14.43
C ARG A 45 -7.78 6.22 -14.78
N LYS A 46 -7.37 5.10 -14.18
CA LYS A 46 -8.09 3.81 -14.34
C LYS A 46 -9.53 4.05 -13.89
N VAL A 47 -10.47 4.01 -14.83
CA VAL A 47 -11.89 4.14 -14.56
C VAL A 47 -12.26 3.03 -13.57
N ARG A 48 -12.86 3.39 -12.45
CA ARG A 48 -13.33 2.44 -11.45
C ARG A 48 -14.48 1.65 -12.05
N THR A 49 -14.18 0.45 -12.56
CA THR A 49 -15.21 -0.48 -13.03
C THR A 49 -16.00 -0.99 -11.84
N LYS A 50 -17.32 -0.83 -11.88
CA LYS A 50 -18.22 -1.45 -10.90
C LYS A 50 -18.26 -2.95 -11.17
N ILE A 51 -18.26 -3.76 -10.11
CA ILE A 51 -18.48 -5.21 -10.23
C ILE A 51 -19.93 -5.42 -10.68
N SER A 52 -20.14 -6.26 -11.71
CA SER A 52 -21.46 -6.55 -12.23
C SER A 52 -22.30 -7.30 -11.18
N LYS A 53 -23.64 -7.19 -11.26
CA LYS A 53 -24.54 -7.88 -10.31
C LYS A 53 -24.37 -9.40 -10.34
N ALA A 54 -24.16 -9.97 -11.53
CA ALA A 54 -23.92 -11.40 -11.69
C ALA A 54 -22.63 -11.86 -10.99
N VAL A 55 -21.54 -11.12 -11.16
CA VAL A 55 -20.27 -11.42 -10.47
C VAL A 55 -20.41 -11.25 -8.97
N ALA A 56 -21.09 -10.19 -8.52
CA ALA A 56 -21.35 -9.98 -7.10
C ALA A 56 -22.14 -11.14 -6.49
N LYS A 57 -23.13 -11.70 -7.22
CA LYS A 57 -23.91 -12.86 -6.77
C LYS A 57 -23.01 -14.06 -6.45
N LEU A 58 -22.07 -14.40 -7.34
CA LEU A 58 -21.12 -15.49 -7.12
C LEU A 58 -20.25 -15.27 -5.87
N LEU A 59 -19.80 -14.03 -5.66
CA LEU A 59 -19.01 -13.67 -4.48
C LEU A 59 -19.83 -13.74 -3.18
N TYR A 60 -21.12 -13.38 -3.23
CA TYR A 60 -22.02 -13.51 -2.09
C TYR A 60 -22.35 -14.96 -1.78
N GLU A 61 -22.55 -15.80 -2.80
CA GLU A 61 -22.82 -17.23 -2.63
C GLU A 61 -21.68 -17.92 -1.88
N TRP A 62 -20.43 -17.62 -2.25
CA TRP A 62 -19.26 -18.12 -1.52
C TRP A 62 -19.25 -17.64 -0.06
N ILE A 63 -19.63 -16.38 0.20
CA ILE A 63 -19.73 -15.89 1.59
C ILE A 63 -20.79 -16.64 2.38
N SER A 64 -21.97 -16.88 1.79
CA SER A 64 -23.05 -17.60 2.44
C SER A 64 -22.67 -19.04 2.80
N SER A 65 -21.76 -19.66 2.05
CA SER A 65 -21.21 -20.97 2.43
C SER A 65 -20.06 -20.90 3.43
N HIS A 66 -19.54 -19.69 3.74
CA HIS A 66 -18.39 -19.46 4.62
C HIS A 66 -18.65 -18.33 5.64
N GLU A 67 -19.86 -18.25 6.20
CA GLU A 67 -20.27 -17.13 7.08
C GLU A 67 -19.43 -17.05 8.37
N ASP A 68 -19.09 -18.20 8.94
CA ASP A 68 -18.22 -18.29 10.12
C ASP A 68 -16.79 -17.84 9.83
N TYR A 69 -16.37 -17.98 8.58
CA TYR A 69 -14.99 -17.85 8.17
C TYR A 69 -14.82 -17.26 6.76
N PRO A 70 -15.13 -15.96 6.57
CA PRO A 70 -15.20 -15.34 5.24
C PRO A 70 -13.83 -14.89 4.74
N TYR A 71 -12.84 -15.79 4.75
CA TYR A 71 -11.61 -15.59 3.97
C TYR A 71 -11.34 -16.77 3.07
N PRO A 72 -11.28 -16.52 1.75
CA PRO A 72 -10.99 -17.55 0.78
C PRO A 72 -9.55 -18.06 0.92
N SER A 73 -9.38 -19.38 0.82
CA SER A 73 -8.10 -20.04 0.65
C SER A 73 -7.48 -19.72 -0.72
N SER A 74 -6.25 -20.17 -0.97
CA SER A 74 -5.63 -20.02 -2.30
C SER A 74 -6.41 -20.74 -3.40
N ASN A 75 -6.95 -21.92 -3.10
CA ASN A 75 -7.77 -22.70 -4.02
C ASN A 75 -9.11 -22.01 -4.28
N ASP A 76 -9.79 -21.50 -3.24
CA ASP A 76 -11.02 -20.71 -3.40
C ASP A 76 -10.79 -19.48 -4.27
N LEU A 77 -9.65 -18.81 -4.07
CA LEU A 77 -9.25 -17.66 -4.87
C LEU A 77 -9.15 -18.01 -6.36
N GLU A 78 -8.59 -19.16 -6.68
CA GLU A 78 -8.45 -19.62 -8.06
C GLU A 78 -9.81 -19.93 -8.70
N LEU A 79 -10.67 -20.66 -7.99
CA LEU A 79 -12.04 -20.96 -8.44
C LEU A 79 -12.86 -19.69 -8.66
N LEU A 80 -12.75 -18.73 -7.74
CA LEU A 80 -13.42 -17.44 -7.84
C LEU A 80 -12.87 -16.61 -9.01
N LYS A 81 -11.56 -16.63 -9.27
CA LYS A 81 -10.97 -15.97 -10.45
C LYS A 81 -11.52 -16.55 -11.75
N GLN A 82 -11.59 -17.87 -11.85
CA GLN A 82 -12.12 -18.55 -13.04
C GLN A 82 -13.59 -18.20 -13.27
N SER A 83 -14.40 -18.23 -12.20
CA SER A 83 -15.85 -18.00 -12.28
C SER A 83 -16.22 -16.53 -12.49
N THR A 84 -15.48 -15.59 -11.89
CA THR A 84 -15.80 -14.16 -11.92
C THR A 84 -15.06 -13.36 -12.99
N GLN A 85 -14.00 -13.94 -13.57
CA GLN A 85 -13.05 -13.26 -14.46
C GLN A 85 -12.41 -12.01 -13.84
N LEU A 86 -12.41 -11.90 -12.50
CA LEU A 86 -11.73 -10.84 -11.78
C LEU A 86 -10.29 -11.22 -11.49
N THR A 87 -9.43 -10.21 -11.40
CA THR A 87 -8.07 -10.42 -10.89
C THR A 87 -8.11 -10.80 -9.41
N GLU A 88 -7.10 -11.56 -8.98
CA GLU A 88 -6.95 -11.96 -7.58
C GLU A 88 -6.99 -10.76 -6.62
N LYS A 89 -6.32 -9.66 -7.01
CA LYS A 89 -6.30 -8.42 -6.23
C LYS A 89 -7.71 -7.84 -6.07
N GLN A 90 -8.51 -7.81 -7.12
CA GLN A 90 -9.89 -7.31 -7.05
C GLN A 90 -10.74 -8.16 -6.10
N ILE A 91 -10.60 -9.49 -6.16
CA ILE A 91 -11.29 -10.42 -5.28
C ILE A 91 -10.86 -10.18 -3.82
N ARG A 92 -9.55 -10.16 -3.52
CA ARG A 92 -9.04 -9.88 -2.17
C ARG A 92 -9.53 -8.55 -1.61
N ILE A 93 -9.54 -7.50 -2.42
CA ILE A 93 -10.09 -6.19 -2.04
C ILE A 93 -11.59 -6.29 -1.78
N TRP A 94 -12.34 -6.98 -2.63
CA TRP A 94 -13.78 -7.16 -2.45
C TRP A 94 -14.10 -7.85 -1.12
N PHE A 95 -13.43 -8.97 -0.82
CA PHE A 95 -13.61 -9.68 0.45
C PHE A 95 -13.24 -8.82 1.66
N THR A 96 -12.16 -8.05 1.56
CA THR A 96 -11.77 -7.12 2.63
C THR A 96 -12.84 -6.05 2.84
N ASN A 97 -13.33 -5.45 1.77
CA ASN A 97 -14.37 -4.45 1.82
C ASN A 97 -15.73 -5.03 2.27
N TYR A 98 -16.04 -6.27 1.90
CA TYR A 98 -17.23 -6.98 2.37
C TYR A 98 -17.19 -7.11 3.89
N ARG A 99 -16.12 -7.70 4.43
CA ARG A 99 -15.97 -7.88 5.89
C ARG A 99 -16.06 -6.56 6.64
N ASN A 100 -15.37 -5.52 6.16
CA ASN A 100 -15.39 -4.21 6.80
C ASN A 100 -16.76 -3.51 6.78
N ARG A 101 -17.63 -3.84 5.82
CA ARG A 101 -18.96 -3.22 5.68
C ARG A 101 -20.10 -4.05 6.26
N LYS A 102 -19.94 -5.37 6.31
CA LYS A 102 -21.02 -6.31 6.65
C LYS A 102 -20.81 -7.01 7.99
N LEU A 103 -19.57 -7.16 8.44
CA LEU A 103 -19.28 -7.72 9.75
C LEU A 103 -19.08 -6.59 10.74
N SER A 104 -19.51 -6.80 11.99
CA SER A 104 -19.14 -5.89 13.07
C SER A 104 -17.60 -5.88 13.25
N PRO A 105 -17.00 -4.79 13.78
CA PRO A 105 -15.57 -4.73 14.03
C PRO A 105 -15.07 -5.91 14.87
N THR A 106 -15.83 -6.28 15.91
CA THR A 106 -15.56 -7.44 16.75
C THR A 106 -15.59 -8.72 15.91
N THR A 107 -16.68 -9.01 15.18
CA THR A 107 -16.80 -10.22 14.33
C THR A 107 -15.71 -10.31 13.25
N SER A 108 -15.38 -9.17 12.61
CA SER A 108 -14.30 -9.10 11.60
C SER A 108 -12.94 -9.45 12.21
N CYS A 109 -12.64 -8.91 13.40
CA CYS A 109 -11.43 -9.23 14.15
C CYS A 109 -11.38 -10.71 14.56
N LEU A 110 -12.47 -11.24 15.12
CA LEU A 110 -12.55 -12.64 15.56
C LEU A 110 -12.38 -13.62 14.41
N SER A 111 -13.06 -13.37 13.28
CA SER A 111 -12.90 -14.19 12.09
C SER A 111 -11.45 -14.15 11.59
N LYS A 112 -10.75 -13.01 11.68
CA LYS A 112 -9.34 -12.90 11.30
C LYS A 112 -8.45 -13.76 12.19
N ILE A 113 -8.65 -13.69 13.50
CA ILE A 113 -7.88 -14.46 14.47
C ILE A 113 -8.12 -15.95 14.25
N LYS A 114 -9.40 -16.36 14.13
CA LYS A 114 -9.80 -17.75 13.83
C LYS A 114 -9.11 -18.28 12.57
N TYR A 115 -9.03 -17.49 11.48
CA TYR A 115 -8.24 -17.88 10.29
C TYR A 115 -6.83 -18.31 10.63
N THR A 116 -6.15 -17.42 11.35
CA THR A 116 -4.71 -17.51 11.55
C THR A 116 -4.39 -18.67 12.47
N LEU A 117 -5.31 -19.03 13.37
CA LEU A 117 -5.19 -20.22 14.21
C LEU A 117 -5.43 -21.50 13.41
N LEU A 118 -6.46 -21.53 12.56
CA LEU A 118 -6.78 -22.70 11.74
C LEU A 118 -5.70 -23.03 10.69
N HIS A 119 -5.02 -22.02 10.13
CA HIS A 119 -4.08 -22.19 9.00
C HIS A 119 -2.61 -22.03 9.42
N LYS A 120 -2.30 -22.13 10.72
CA LYS A 120 -0.96 -21.89 11.27
C LYS A 120 0.08 -22.99 10.93
N ASN A 121 -0.33 -24.07 10.25
CA ASN A 121 0.55 -25.18 9.87
C ASN A 121 0.98 -25.20 8.39
N GLU A 122 0.54 -24.24 7.55
CA GLU A 122 0.96 -24.17 6.13
C GLU A 122 2.03 -23.10 5.83
N LYS A 123 2.42 -22.30 6.84
CA LYS A 123 3.27 -21.11 6.62
C LYS A 123 4.75 -21.28 6.91
N GLU A 124 5.22 -22.49 7.21
CA GLU A 124 6.66 -22.78 7.05
C GLU A 124 6.95 -23.14 5.59
N VAL A 125 7.19 -22.10 4.78
CA VAL A 125 8.04 -22.07 3.56
C VAL A 125 7.43 -21.12 2.54
N LYS A 126 8.16 -20.01 2.29
CA LYS A 126 7.95 -18.93 1.29
C LYS A 126 7.22 -17.68 1.79
N SER A 127 7.93 -16.85 2.57
CA SER A 127 8.15 -15.45 2.19
C SER A 127 9.21 -14.81 3.08
N CYS A 128 10.21 -14.19 2.46
CA CYS A 128 11.19 -13.32 3.08
C CYS A 128 10.50 -12.07 3.68
N ASP A 129 10.34 -12.02 4.99
CA ASP A 129 10.24 -10.77 5.76
C ASP A 129 10.69 -11.06 7.20
N SER A 130 11.87 -10.56 7.55
CA SER A 130 12.63 -10.89 8.75
C SER A 130 12.05 -10.34 10.07
N ARG A 131 10.73 -10.09 10.16
CA ARG A 131 10.11 -9.30 11.24
C ARG A 131 8.97 -9.96 12.02
N LYS A 132 8.93 -11.29 12.12
CA LYS A 132 7.99 -11.96 13.05
C LYS A 132 8.67 -13.06 13.85
N LYS A 133 9.57 -12.65 14.74
CA LYS A 133 9.91 -13.40 15.94
C LYS A 133 9.08 -12.83 17.09
N VAL A 134 8.55 -13.72 17.93
CA VAL A 134 7.81 -13.47 19.18
C VAL A 134 6.31 -13.19 18.99
N ILE A 135 5.51 -14.23 19.21
CA ILE A 135 4.50 -14.34 20.29
C ILE A 135 4.10 -15.82 20.27
N LYS A 136 4.76 -16.63 21.10
CA LYS A 136 4.28 -17.95 21.48
C LYS A 136 3.44 -17.77 22.74
N GLU A 137 2.26 -18.38 22.71
CA GLU A 137 1.37 -18.65 23.84
C GLU A 137 0.85 -17.44 24.62
N ALA A 138 -0.25 -16.87 24.13
CA ALA A 138 -1.20 -16.15 24.97
C ALA A 138 -2.61 -16.65 24.64
N SER A 139 -3.29 -17.15 25.67
CA SER A 139 -4.62 -17.72 25.64
C SER A 139 -5.63 -16.80 24.94
N VAL A 140 -6.62 -17.41 24.29
CA VAL A 140 -7.60 -16.82 23.37
C VAL A 140 -8.36 -15.63 23.99
N GLU A 141 -8.46 -15.57 25.31
CA GLU A 141 -9.04 -14.44 26.07
C GLU A 141 -8.21 -13.15 26.03
N TYR A 142 -6.88 -13.23 25.94
CA TYR A 142 -6.03 -12.05 26.05
C TYR A 142 -6.13 -11.16 24.79
N LEU A 143 -6.32 -11.76 23.62
CA LEU A 143 -6.46 -11.01 22.36
C LEU A 143 -7.85 -10.37 22.20
N HIS A 144 -8.89 -10.89 22.85
CA HIS A 144 -10.22 -10.25 22.89
C HIS A 144 -10.18 -8.88 23.57
N ARG A 145 -9.34 -8.70 24.60
CA ARG A 145 -9.35 -7.49 25.44
C ARG A 145 -8.52 -6.33 24.87
N TYR A 146 -7.49 -6.62 24.07
CA TYR A 146 -6.53 -5.61 23.64
C TYR A 146 -6.70 -5.07 22.21
N PHE A 147 -7.48 -5.75 21.35
CA PHE A 147 -7.58 -5.38 19.93
C PHE A 147 -8.87 -4.66 19.50
N CYS A 148 -9.74 -4.29 20.45
CA CYS A 148 -11.03 -3.64 20.15
C CYS A 148 -11.18 -2.27 20.87
N HIS A 149 -10.25 -1.34 20.62
CA HIS A 149 -10.38 0.08 20.98
C HIS A 149 -10.09 1.01 19.78
N CYS A 150 -10.74 0.73 18.65
CA CYS A 150 -10.89 1.65 17.52
C CYS A 150 -12.35 1.68 17.09
#